data_AF-A0A2N3DJE5-F1
#
_entry.id   AF-A0A2N3DJE5-F1
#
_cell.length_a   1.000
_cell.length_b   1.000
_cell.length_c   1.000
_cell.angle_alpha   90.00
_cell.angle_beta   90.00
_cell.angle_gamma   90.00
#
_symmetry.space_group_name_H-M   'P 1'
#
loop_
_entity.id
_entity.type
_entity.pdbx_description
1 polymer ?
#
loop_
_entity_poly.entity_id
_entity_poly.type
_entity_poly.pdbx_seq_one_letter_code
_entity_poly.pdbx_strand_id
1 'polypeptide(L)'
;MKLTVIRKDGVVNATGKEAFETTIGSLAANGNTYHDVGMAWGARLISPNGLFADENGLVNGRPRTRHIVYMTDGAMVTSLSGYTHQGQEQTIPRVTSKGTESDLTARHTNRFLQLCEKAKREGITIWVIAFGDAAKPNASSPSLNQCSSSGTAYKAVEGELEATFRLIANQIARLRLSQ
;
A
#
# COMPACT_ATOMS: atom_id res chain seq x y z
N MET A 1 -6.29 13.39 7.06
CA MET A 1 -5.62 12.08 7.23
C MET A 1 -5.68 11.73 8.71
N LYS A 2 -6.53 10.76 9.10
CA LYS A 2 -6.62 10.27 10.49
C LYS A 2 -5.88 8.94 10.52
N LEU A 3 -4.71 8.90 11.18
CA LEU A 3 -3.89 7.70 11.30
C LEU A 3 -4.22 7.02 12.63
N THR A 4 -4.94 5.90 12.57
CA THR A 4 -5.13 5.02 13.73
C THR A 4 -4.14 3.86 13.60
N VAL A 5 -3.13 3.82 14.48
CA VAL A 5 -2.17 2.71 14.57
C VAL A 5 -2.72 1.68 15.56
N ILE A 6 -3.08 0.50 15.08
CA ILE A 6 -3.48 -0.62 15.93
C ILE A 6 -2.19 -1.32 16.40
N ARG A 7 -1.89 -1.21 17.69
CA ARG A 7 -0.65 -1.72 18.32
C ARG A 7 -0.83 -3.13 18.87
N LYS A 8 0.29 -3.82 19.07
CA LYS A 8 0.45 -5.21 19.57
C LYS A 8 -0.20 -5.48 20.93
N ASP A 9 -0.44 -4.46 21.74
CA ASP A 9 -1.15 -4.56 23.03
C ASP A 9 -2.67 -4.66 22.83
N GLY A 10 -3.14 -4.24 21.65
CA GLY A 10 -4.38 -4.67 21.05
C GLY A 10 -4.13 -6.01 20.38
N VAL A 11 -4.27 -7.09 21.15
CA VAL A 11 -4.81 -8.33 20.58
C VAL A 11 -5.96 -7.92 19.64
N VAL A 12 -6.15 -8.60 18.52
CA VAL A 12 -7.42 -8.53 17.78
C VAL A 12 -8.51 -9.12 18.69
N ASN A 13 -8.82 -8.41 19.77
CA ASN A 13 -9.94 -8.59 20.65
C ASN A 13 -11.12 -7.83 20.01
N ALA A 14 -12.32 -8.09 20.51
CA ALA A 14 -13.52 -7.51 19.92
C ALA A 14 -13.42 -5.97 19.78
N THR A 15 -12.82 -5.30 20.77
CA THR A 15 -12.65 -3.84 20.82
C THR A 15 -11.68 -3.31 19.76
N GLY A 16 -10.54 -3.98 19.55
CA GLY A 16 -9.57 -3.58 18.51
C GLY A 16 -10.12 -3.76 17.09
N LYS A 17 -10.91 -4.82 16.88
CA LYS A 17 -11.62 -5.07 15.62
C LYS A 17 -12.69 -3.99 15.37
N GLU A 18 -13.51 -3.69 16.36
CA GLU A 18 -14.56 -2.66 16.25
C GLU A 18 -13.96 -1.27 15.96
N ALA A 19 -12.87 -0.90 16.64
CA ALA A 19 -12.16 0.36 16.38
C ALA A 19 -11.57 0.42 14.96
N PHE A 20 -11.05 -0.70 14.45
CA PHE A 20 -10.59 -0.83 13.08
C PHE A 20 -11.73 -0.63 12.08
N GLU A 21 -12.82 -1.39 12.23
CA GLU A 21 -13.99 -1.33 11.35
C GLU A 21 -14.61 0.07 11.34
N THR A 22 -14.73 0.69 12.51
CA THR A 22 -15.19 2.08 12.64
C THR A 22 -14.27 3.06 11.92
N THR A 23 -12.95 2.90 12.07
CA THR A 23 -11.97 3.77 11.42
C THR A 23 -12.08 3.63 9.90
N ILE A 24 -12.04 2.40 9.37
CA ILE A 24 -12.12 2.12 7.94
C ILE A 24 -13.45 2.61 7.35
N GLY A 25 -14.57 2.38 8.03
CA GLY A 25 -15.89 2.84 7.59
C GLY A 25 -16.05 4.37 7.56
N SER A 26 -15.21 5.10 8.30
CA SER A 26 -15.20 6.57 8.31
C SER A 26 -14.32 7.22 7.23
N LEU A 27 -13.56 6.42 6.46
CA LEU A 27 -12.67 6.96 5.43
C LEU A 27 -13.48 7.43 4.22
N ALA A 28 -13.22 8.66 3.77
CA ALA A 28 -13.76 9.22 2.54
C ALA A 28 -12.61 9.47 1.55
N ALA A 29 -12.80 9.06 0.29
CA ALA A 29 -11.86 9.36 -0.78
C ALA A 29 -11.97 10.83 -1.18
N ASN A 30 -10.85 11.56 -1.19
CA ASN A 30 -10.78 12.95 -1.62
C ASN A 30 -9.36 13.26 -2.12
N GLY A 31 -9.27 14.04 -3.20
CA GLY A 31 -8.01 14.54 -3.75
C GLY A 31 -7.39 13.63 -4.80
N ASN A 32 -6.07 13.61 -4.81
CA ASN A 32 -5.23 12.94 -5.81
C ASN A 32 -4.73 11.57 -5.31
N THR A 33 -4.19 10.76 -6.22
CA THR A 33 -3.79 9.38 -5.96
C THR A 33 -2.27 9.22 -6.06
N TYR A 34 -1.57 9.35 -4.94
CA TYR A 34 -0.11 9.20 -4.86
C TYR A 34 0.28 7.80 -4.34
N HIS A 35 0.57 6.85 -5.24
CA HIS A 35 0.88 5.48 -4.82
C HIS A 35 2.19 5.36 -4.03
N ASP A 36 3.20 6.15 -4.36
CA ASP A 36 4.49 6.12 -3.68
C ASP A 36 4.35 6.51 -2.21
N VAL A 37 3.41 7.39 -1.87
CA VAL A 37 3.16 7.82 -0.50
C VAL A 37 2.54 6.71 0.32
N GLY A 38 1.50 6.06 -0.19
CA GLY A 38 0.89 4.92 0.47
C GLY A 38 1.91 3.81 0.72
N MET A 39 2.71 3.47 -0.30
CA MET A 39 3.75 2.45 -0.18
C MET A 39 4.87 2.87 0.78
N ALA A 40 5.26 4.15 0.77
CA ALA A 40 6.27 4.69 1.68
C ALA A 40 5.86 4.58 3.16
N TRP A 41 4.58 4.76 3.47
CA TRP A 41 4.05 4.53 4.82
C TRP A 41 3.98 3.04 5.15
N GLY A 42 3.36 2.24 4.27
CA GLY A 42 3.21 0.80 4.49
C GLY A 42 4.55 0.09 4.72
N ALA A 43 5.54 0.34 3.85
CA ALA A 43 6.87 -0.24 3.96
C ALA A 43 7.61 0.21 5.23
N ARG A 44 7.43 1.46 5.68
CA ARG A 44 8.07 1.95 6.91
C ARG A 44 7.45 1.36 8.17
N LEU A 45 6.12 1.27 8.22
CA LEU A 45 5.39 0.76 9.37
C LEU A 45 5.64 -0.74 9.62
N ILE A 46 5.86 -1.52 8.57
CA ILE A 46 6.06 -2.98 8.66
C ILE A 46 7.54 -3.41 8.56
N SER A 47 8.47 -2.46 8.47
CA SER A 47 9.88 -2.77 8.29
C SER A 47 10.47 -3.48 9.51
N PRO A 48 11.14 -4.64 9.35
CA PRO A 48 11.80 -5.34 10.46
C PRO A 48 13.02 -4.58 11.00
N ASN A 49 13.55 -3.64 10.23
CA ASN A 49 14.75 -2.87 10.53
C ASN A 49 14.45 -1.35 10.61
N GLY A 50 13.19 -0.99 10.83
CA GLY A 50 12.71 0.39 10.83
C GLY A 50 12.41 0.95 12.22
N LEU A 51 11.66 2.06 12.25
CA LEU A 51 11.23 2.72 13.49
C LEU A 51 10.44 1.80 14.43
N PHE A 52 9.74 0.80 13.88
CA PHE A 52 8.94 -0.18 14.60
C PHE A 52 9.55 -1.59 14.52
N ALA A 53 10.88 -1.68 14.60
CA ALA A 53 11.61 -2.94 14.52
C ALA A 53 11.25 -3.89 15.67
N ASP A 54 10.97 -3.37 16.87
CA ASP A 54 10.61 -4.19 18.05
C ASP A 54 9.29 -4.95 17.83
N GLU A 55 8.38 -4.42 17.01
CA GLU A 55 7.14 -5.05 16.63
C GLU A 55 7.29 -5.99 15.42
N ASN A 56 8.10 -5.59 14.43
CA ASN A 56 8.18 -6.21 13.11
C ASN A 56 9.39 -7.15 12.90
N GLY A 57 10.34 -7.12 13.82
CA GLY A 57 11.56 -7.92 13.83
C GLY A 57 11.31 -9.38 14.21
N LEU A 58 12.33 -10.03 14.76
CA LEU A 58 12.25 -11.43 15.14
C LEU A 58 11.30 -11.64 16.33
N VAL A 59 10.58 -12.77 16.31
CA VAL A 59 9.79 -13.24 17.45
C VAL A 59 10.40 -14.56 17.92
N ASN A 60 10.89 -14.60 19.16
CA ASN A 60 11.58 -15.78 19.72
C ASN A 60 12.70 -16.31 18.80
N GLY A 61 13.47 -15.39 18.20
CA GLY A 61 14.56 -15.71 17.26
C GLY A 61 14.11 -16.14 15.86
N ARG A 62 12.81 -16.14 15.56
CA ARG A 62 12.26 -16.51 14.24
C ARG A 62 11.78 -15.30 13.45
N PRO A 63 11.96 -15.26 12.11
CA PRO A 63 11.42 -14.20 11.28
C PRO A 63 9.89 -14.11 11.35
N ARG A 64 9.36 -12.89 11.44
CA ARG A 64 7.93 -12.62 11.27
C ARG A 64 7.58 -12.55 9.77
N THR A 65 6.48 -13.19 9.36
CA THR A 65 5.91 -12.99 8.02
C THR A 65 5.26 -11.61 7.92
N ARG A 66 5.56 -10.89 6.85
CA ARG A 66 5.15 -9.49 6.66
C ARG A 66 4.48 -9.33 5.31
N HIS A 67 3.28 -8.75 5.31
CA HIS A 67 2.46 -8.60 4.12
C HIS A 67 1.94 -7.17 4.01
N ILE A 68 2.04 -6.58 2.83
CA ILE A 68 1.34 -5.35 2.47
C ILE A 68 0.24 -5.76 1.49
N VAL A 69 -1.01 -5.41 1.77
CA VAL A 69 -2.10 -5.50 0.79
C VAL A 69 -2.39 -4.10 0.29
N TYR A 70 -2.06 -3.84 -0.97
CA TYR A 70 -2.11 -2.54 -1.60
C TYR A 70 -3.30 -2.47 -2.56
N MET A 71 -4.28 -1.64 -2.25
CA MET A 71 -5.51 -1.52 -3.01
C MET A 71 -5.60 -0.16 -3.71
N THR A 72 -5.93 -0.14 -5.00
CA THR A 72 -6.08 1.09 -5.79
C THR A 72 -6.89 0.85 -7.07
N ASP A 73 -7.49 1.88 -7.65
CA ASP A 73 -8.04 1.83 -9.01
C ASP A 73 -6.97 1.80 -10.11
N GLY A 74 -5.71 2.01 -9.73
CA GLY A 74 -4.53 1.85 -10.56
C GLY A 74 -4.08 3.09 -11.32
N ALA A 75 -4.79 4.20 -11.23
CA ALA A 75 -4.27 5.48 -11.73
C ALA A 75 -3.40 6.13 -10.65
N MET A 76 -2.12 6.37 -10.99
CA MET A 76 -1.36 7.42 -10.32
C MET A 76 -1.90 8.75 -10.82
N VAL A 77 -2.45 9.57 -9.92
CA VAL A 77 -2.95 10.90 -10.25
C VAL A 77 -2.16 11.88 -9.40
N THR A 78 -1.36 12.72 -10.04
CA THR A 78 -0.57 13.77 -9.38
C THR A 78 -1.10 15.14 -9.79
N SER A 79 -0.66 16.18 -9.08
CA SER A 79 -1.07 17.55 -9.38
C SER A 79 0.08 18.50 -9.08
N LEU A 80 0.36 19.40 -10.02
CA LEU A 80 1.38 20.43 -9.79
C LEU A 80 0.87 21.50 -8.81
N SER A 81 -0.42 21.82 -8.83
CA SER A 81 -1.06 22.87 -8.02
C SER A 81 -1.60 22.38 -6.68
N GLY A 82 -1.74 21.08 -6.48
CA GLY A 82 -2.18 20.49 -5.22
C GLY A 82 -1.10 20.55 -4.13
N TYR A 83 -1.51 20.76 -2.88
CA TYR A 83 -0.61 20.58 -1.75
C TYR A 83 -0.36 19.09 -1.50
N THR A 84 0.91 18.72 -1.38
CA THR A 84 1.35 17.35 -1.08
C THR A 84 2.28 17.34 0.13
N HIS A 85 2.70 16.16 0.58
CA HIS A 85 3.71 16.03 1.62
C HIS A 85 5.10 16.55 1.21
N GLN A 86 5.35 16.81 -0.08
CA GLN A 86 6.55 17.52 -0.56
C GLN A 86 6.31 19.02 -0.79
N GLY A 87 5.15 19.56 -0.40
CA GLY A 87 4.73 20.91 -0.75
C GLY A 87 3.94 20.96 -2.06
N GLN A 88 3.81 22.16 -2.62
CA GLN A 88 3.13 22.40 -3.90
C GLN A 88 4.19 22.55 -5.01
N GLU A 89 4.12 21.68 -6.00
CA GLU A 89 5.19 21.55 -7.00
C GLU A 89 5.29 22.77 -7.94
N GLN A 90 4.17 23.49 -8.19
CA GLN A 90 4.19 24.74 -8.97
C GLN A 90 5.04 25.84 -8.35
N THR A 91 5.03 25.96 -7.02
CA THR A 91 5.72 27.06 -6.32
C THR A 91 7.09 26.65 -5.80
N ILE A 92 7.24 25.39 -5.39
CA ILE A 92 8.49 24.84 -4.86
C ILE A 92 8.73 23.48 -5.55
N PRO A 93 9.37 23.46 -6.73
CA PRO A 93 9.48 22.26 -7.54
C PRO A 93 10.52 21.28 -6.98
N ARG A 94 10.12 20.45 -6.02
CA ARG A 94 11.01 19.50 -5.32
C ARG A 94 11.17 18.18 -6.07
N VAL A 95 10.19 17.78 -6.88
CA VAL A 95 10.18 16.47 -7.53
C VAL A 95 10.62 16.54 -8.98
N THR A 96 10.07 17.49 -9.73
CA THR A 96 10.23 17.61 -11.20
C THR A 96 11.27 18.64 -11.61
N SER A 97 11.60 19.62 -10.76
CA SER A 97 12.45 20.76 -11.12
C SER A 97 11.90 21.59 -12.30
N LYS A 98 10.62 22.00 -12.21
CA LYS A 98 9.84 22.73 -13.23
C LYS A 98 9.37 21.87 -14.43
N GLY A 99 9.00 20.62 -14.18
CA GLY A 99 8.44 19.73 -15.20
C GLY A 99 6.91 19.81 -15.32
N THR A 100 6.36 18.95 -16.18
CA THR A 100 4.91 18.79 -16.38
C THR A 100 4.28 17.86 -15.34
N GLU A 101 2.94 17.77 -15.30
CA GLU A 101 2.22 16.76 -14.50
C GLU A 101 2.57 15.33 -14.94
N SER A 102 2.91 15.13 -16.22
CA SER A 102 3.38 13.83 -16.70
C SER A 102 4.74 13.48 -16.10
N ASP A 103 5.68 14.44 -16.05
CA ASP A 103 6.98 14.25 -15.41
C ASP A 103 6.83 13.96 -13.90
N LEU A 104 5.90 14.66 -13.24
CA LEU A 104 5.57 14.43 -11.84
C LEU A 104 5.05 12.99 -11.63
N THR A 105 4.06 12.60 -12.42
CA THR A 105 3.46 11.26 -12.39
C THR A 105 4.51 10.17 -12.63
N ALA A 106 5.39 10.35 -13.62
CA ALA A 106 6.46 9.41 -13.95
C ALA A 106 7.46 9.26 -12.78
N ARG A 107 7.85 10.36 -12.14
CA ARG A 107 8.78 10.35 -11.00
C ARG A 107 8.17 9.71 -9.75
N HIS A 108 6.91 10.00 -9.44
CA HIS A 108 6.19 9.32 -8.36
C HIS A 108 6.01 7.83 -8.66
N THR A 109 5.73 7.45 -9.91
CA THR A 109 5.62 6.04 -10.32
C THR A 109 6.97 5.31 -10.16
N ASN A 110 8.07 5.93 -10.60
CA ASN A 110 9.41 5.38 -10.40
C ASN A 110 9.73 5.20 -8.89
N ARG A 111 9.42 6.20 -8.07
CA ARG A 111 9.61 6.11 -6.62
C ARG A 111 8.75 4.99 -6.00
N PHE A 112 7.51 4.85 -6.42
CA PHE A 112 6.63 3.75 -5.99
C PHE A 112 7.29 2.39 -6.27
N LEU A 113 7.76 2.15 -7.49
CA LEU A 113 8.43 0.91 -7.86
C LEU A 113 9.69 0.64 -7.02
N GLN A 114 10.52 1.66 -6.79
CA GLN A 114 11.72 1.52 -5.95
C GLN A 114 11.38 1.16 -4.50
N LEU A 115 10.30 1.71 -3.96
CA LEU A 115 9.81 1.36 -2.61
C LEU A 115 9.31 -0.08 -2.57
N CYS A 116 8.57 -0.53 -3.59
CA CYS A 116 8.13 -1.92 -3.69
C CYS A 116 9.32 -2.88 -3.75
N GLU A 117 10.33 -2.58 -4.59
CA GLU A 117 11.54 -3.39 -4.69
C GLU A 117 12.32 -3.43 -3.38
N LYS A 118 12.44 -2.29 -2.67
CA LYS A 118 13.07 -2.26 -1.34
C LYS A 118 12.30 -3.10 -0.34
N ALA A 119 10.97 -2.98 -0.28
CA ALA A 119 10.14 -3.77 0.62
C ALA A 119 10.25 -5.28 0.33
N LYS A 120 10.22 -5.69 -0.94
CA LYS A 120 10.43 -7.09 -1.35
C LYS A 120 11.78 -7.62 -0.88
N ARG A 121 12.86 -6.82 -1.00
CA ARG A 121 14.20 -7.19 -0.51
C ARG A 121 14.29 -7.33 1.01
N GLU A 122 13.41 -6.67 1.77
CA GLU A 122 13.28 -6.86 3.23
C GLU A 122 12.43 -8.09 3.59
N GLY A 123 12.03 -8.91 2.62
CA GLY A 123 11.19 -10.09 2.82
C GLY A 123 9.73 -9.76 3.10
N ILE A 124 9.24 -8.59 2.64
CA ILE A 124 7.83 -8.22 2.71
C ILE A 124 7.14 -8.70 1.42
N THR A 125 6.08 -9.49 1.56
CA THR A 125 5.23 -9.86 0.42
C THR A 125 4.24 -8.74 0.12
N ILE A 126 4.20 -8.28 -1.13
CA ILE A 126 3.31 -7.21 -1.57
C ILE A 126 2.19 -7.83 -2.41
N TRP A 127 0.97 -7.77 -1.90
CA TRP A 127 -0.25 -8.11 -2.60
C TRP A 127 -0.82 -6.85 -3.23
N VAL A 128 -1.13 -6.87 -4.51
CA VAL A 128 -1.75 -5.72 -5.17
C VAL A 128 -3.14 -6.10 -5.62
N ILE A 129 -4.14 -5.33 -5.21
CA ILE A 129 -5.53 -5.47 -5.64
C ILE A 129 -5.88 -4.22 -6.41
N ALA A 130 -5.97 -4.36 -7.72
CA ALA A 130 -6.46 -3.30 -8.56
C ALA A 130 -7.99 -3.38 -8.63
N PHE A 131 -8.67 -2.35 -8.12
CA PHE A 131 -10.11 -2.31 -7.89
C PHE A 131 -10.75 -1.10 -8.54
N GLY A 132 -11.71 -1.30 -9.44
CA GLY A 132 -12.43 -0.21 -10.06
C GLY A 132 -13.30 -0.68 -11.22
N ASP A 133 -13.96 0.29 -11.84
CA ASP A 133 -14.82 0.08 -13.01
C ASP A 133 -14.06 -0.70 -14.11
N ALA A 134 -14.70 -1.75 -14.64
CA ALA A 134 -14.16 -2.55 -15.74
C ALA A 134 -13.85 -1.70 -17.00
N ALA A 135 -14.50 -0.56 -17.16
CA ALA A 135 -14.26 0.42 -18.22
C ALA A 135 -12.99 1.28 -18.00
N LYS A 136 -12.40 1.27 -16.80
CA LYS A 136 -11.14 1.97 -16.51
C LYS A 136 -9.95 1.01 -16.73
N PRO A 137 -9.15 1.19 -17.79
CA PRO A 137 -8.12 0.22 -18.22
C PRO A 137 -6.89 0.17 -17.31
N ASN A 138 -6.82 1.04 -16.29
CA ASN A 138 -5.71 1.17 -15.35
C ASN A 138 -5.74 0.16 -14.20
N ALA A 139 -6.81 -0.61 -14.04
CA ALA A 139 -6.97 -1.64 -13.00
C ALA A 139 -6.02 -2.86 -13.17
N SER A 140 -4.94 -2.74 -13.95
CA SER A 140 -3.81 -3.68 -14.05
C SER A 140 -2.63 -2.97 -14.72
N SER A 141 -2.28 -1.75 -14.28
CA SER A 141 -1.14 -1.04 -14.88
C SER A 141 0.17 -1.82 -14.71
N PRO A 142 1.11 -1.75 -15.68
CA PRO A 142 2.38 -2.46 -15.58
C PRO A 142 3.16 -2.18 -14.28
N SER A 143 3.05 -0.96 -13.75
CA SER A 143 3.70 -0.58 -12.50
C SER A 143 3.11 -1.29 -11.28
N LEU A 144 1.81 -1.55 -11.25
CA LEU A 144 1.17 -2.31 -10.17
C LEU A 144 1.61 -3.78 -10.17
N ASN A 145 1.63 -4.41 -11.35
CA ASN A 145 2.12 -5.79 -11.50
C ASN A 145 3.61 -5.91 -11.15
N GLN A 146 4.41 -4.91 -11.52
CA GLN A 146 5.83 -4.89 -11.16
C GLN A 146 6.04 -4.70 -9.65
N CYS A 147 5.19 -3.89 -9.00
CA CYS A 147 5.26 -3.69 -7.56
C CYS A 147 4.91 -4.97 -6.77
N SER A 148 3.96 -5.78 -7.25
CA SER A 148 3.54 -6.99 -6.54
C SER A 148 4.68 -8.00 -6.41
N SER A 149 4.55 -8.89 -5.43
CA SER A 149 5.33 -10.12 -5.40
C SER A 149 4.82 -11.10 -6.48
N SER A 150 5.60 -12.15 -6.74
CA SER A 150 5.25 -13.14 -7.76
C SER A 150 3.91 -13.81 -7.44
N GLY A 151 2.96 -13.76 -8.37
CA GLY A 151 1.64 -14.39 -8.23
C GLY A 151 0.69 -13.69 -7.25
N THR A 152 0.98 -12.46 -6.81
CA THR A 152 0.19 -11.75 -5.79
C THR A 152 -0.50 -10.48 -6.32
N ALA A 153 -0.67 -10.36 -7.64
CA ALA A 153 -1.46 -9.31 -8.28
C ALA A 153 -2.86 -9.83 -8.62
N TYR A 154 -3.87 -9.04 -8.27
CA TYR A 154 -5.28 -9.35 -8.46
C TYR A 154 -6.01 -8.16 -9.06
N LYS A 155 -7.03 -8.45 -9.86
CA LYS A 155 -8.03 -7.49 -10.29
C LYS A 155 -9.36 -7.85 -9.63
N ALA A 156 -10.07 -6.87 -9.13
CA ALA A 156 -11.42 -7.04 -8.59
C ALA A 156 -12.32 -5.96 -9.18
N VAL A 157 -13.54 -6.31 -9.59
CA VAL A 157 -14.59 -5.33 -9.88
C VAL A 157 -15.48 -5.12 -8.64
N GLU A 158 -16.38 -4.15 -8.72
CA GLU A 158 -17.36 -3.89 -7.67
C GLU A 158 -18.16 -5.16 -7.33
N GLY A 159 -18.21 -5.54 -6.05
CA GLY A 159 -18.82 -6.79 -5.56
C GLY A 159 -17.88 -7.98 -5.40
N GLU A 160 -16.71 -8.00 -6.04
CA GLU A 160 -15.74 -9.12 -5.97
C GLU A 160 -14.62 -8.90 -4.93
N LEU A 161 -14.57 -7.70 -4.34
CA LEU A 161 -13.49 -7.30 -3.47
C LEU A 161 -13.39 -8.18 -2.21
N GLU A 162 -14.52 -8.50 -1.59
CA GLU A 162 -14.55 -9.38 -0.42
C GLU A 162 -14.03 -10.78 -0.74
N ALA A 163 -14.45 -11.35 -1.88
CA ALA A 163 -13.97 -12.65 -2.34
C ALA A 163 -12.45 -12.64 -2.57
N THR A 164 -11.92 -11.56 -3.16
CA THR A 164 -10.48 -11.38 -3.37
C THR A 164 -9.71 -11.34 -2.06
N PHE A 165 -10.19 -10.58 -1.07
CA PHE A 165 -9.57 -10.56 0.26
C PHE A 165 -9.60 -11.93 0.95
N ARG A 166 -10.71 -12.68 0.82
CA ARG A 166 -10.82 -14.05 1.35
C ARG A 166 -9.80 -14.98 0.70
N LEU A 167 -9.58 -14.87 -0.61
CA LEU A 167 -8.55 -15.65 -1.31
C LEU A 167 -7.15 -15.34 -0.78
N ILE A 168 -6.79 -14.06 -0.64
CA ILE A 168 -5.49 -13.64 -0.11
C ILE A 168 -5.30 -14.14 1.33
N ALA A 169 -6.32 -14.00 2.18
CA ALA A 169 -6.28 -14.48 3.56
C ALA A 169 -6.03 -16.00 3.62
N ASN A 170 -6.69 -16.79 2.77
CA ASN A 170 -6.48 -18.23 2.68
C ASN A 170 -5.07 -18.58 2.21
N GLN A 171 -4.50 -17.84 1.26
CA GLN A 171 -3.14 -18.07 0.79
C GLN A 171 -2.09 -17.75 1.87
N ILE A 172 -2.25 -16.62 2.57
CA ILE A 172 -1.39 -16.25 3.70
C ILE A 172 -1.48 -17.31 4.81
N ALA A 173 -2.68 -17.81 5.12
CA ALA A 173 -2.88 -18.83 6.15
C ALA A 173 -2.21 -20.17 5.77
N ARG A 174 -2.33 -20.63 4.52
CA ARG A 174 -1.67 -21.86 4.04
C ARG A 174 -0.15 -21.78 4.16
N LEU A 175 0.47 -20.66 3.78
CA LEU A 175 1.91 -20.45 3.91
C LEU A 175 2.41 -20.56 5.35
N ARG A 176 1.56 -20.23 6.33
CA ARG A 176 1.86 -20.36 7.75
C ARG A 176 1.77 -21.80 8.26
N LEU A 177 0.93 -22.65 7.67
CA LEU A 177 0.77 -24.04 8.07
C LEU A 177 1.84 -24.96 7.48
N SER A 178 2.52 -24.54 6.41
CA SER A 178 3.61 -25.29 5.76
C SER A 178 5.00 -24.99 6.33
N GLN A 179 5.11 -24.07 7.30
CA GLN A 179 6.36 -23.70 8.00
C GLN A 179 6.34 -24.24 9.43
#